data_AF-A0A7V6Q0F8-F1
#
_entry.id   AF-A0A7V6Q0F8-F1
#
_cell.length_a   1.000
_cell.length_b   1.000
_cell.length_c   1.000
_cell.angle_alpha   90.00
_cell.angle_beta   90.00
_cell.angle_gamma   90.00
#
_symmetry.space_group_name_H-M   'P 1'
#
loop_
_entity.id
_entity.type
_entity.pdbx_description
1 polymer ?
#
loop_
_entity_poly.entity_id
_entity_poly.type
_entity_poly.pdbx_seq_one_letter_code
_entity_poly.pdbx_strand_id
1 'polypeptide(L)'
;MRNLKRIMCLFLVVALCAMILVACQGGVSKKTDADNTAATGSPTKESKPVLKYLGRDATFDLASSPIIPIIEEFTGYKVEYEALPAGEEGTTKLMMLISSGTSYDIINSNTNHFDRLLAAKALLPVDDMIKNAPNLLKCVPLDSTSWLRVKAEDGKAYGIPQLHPVDRPVNTIAVRQDILNELGINMPDTPEEFYDALKTIQEKKPEMIPYSTGTDFLFSSTRERVQRLQGLV
;
A
#
# COMPACT_ATOMS: atom_id res chain seq x y z
N MET A 1 -19.24 62.52 -9.08
CA MET A 1 -18.52 61.22 -9.01
C MET A 1 -18.91 60.30 -7.84
N ARG A 2 -19.45 60.79 -6.71
CA ARG A 2 -19.84 59.94 -5.57
C ARG A 2 -21.18 59.19 -5.75
N ASN A 3 -22.09 59.74 -6.56
CA ASN A 3 -23.40 59.13 -6.84
C ASN A 3 -23.33 58.10 -7.98
N LEU A 4 -22.37 58.23 -8.89
CA LEU A 4 -22.15 57.27 -9.99
C LEU A 4 -21.57 55.94 -9.47
N LYS A 5 -20.68 55.99 -8.46
CA LYS A 5 -20.17 54.78 -7.77
C LYS A 5 -21.24 54.06 -6.95
N ARG A 6 -22.20 54.78 -6.38
CA ARG A 6 -23.35 54.21 -5.65
C ARG A 6 -24.33 53.52 -6.59
N ILE A 7 -24.59 54.10 -7.76
CA ILE A 7 -25.44 53.50 -8.81
C ILE A 7 -24.77 52.26 -9.41
N MET A 8 -23.45 52.30 -9.62
CA MET A 8 -22.69 51.15 -10.13
C MET A 8 -22.64 49.97 -9.13
N CYS A 9 -22.51 50.24 -7.82
CA CYS A 9 -22.60 49.19 -6.80
C CYS A 9 -24.02 48.61 -6.65
N LEU A 10 -25.06 49.44 -6.80
CA LEU A 10 -26.45 48.94 -6.77
C LEU A 10 -26.75 48.03 -7.98
N PHE A 11 -26.23 48.35 -9.16
CA PHE A 11 -26.36 47.51 -10.35
C PHE A 11 -25.65 46.16 -10.20
N LEU A 12 -24.48 46.14 -9.53
CA LEU A 12 -23.70 44.91 -9.31
C LEU A 12 -24.37 43.96 -8.32
N VAL A 13 -25.03 44.48 -7.29
CA VAL A 13 -25.75 43.67 -6.28
C VAL A 13 -27.07 43.12 -6.85
N VAL A 14 -27.78 43.88 -7.68
CA VAL A 14 -29.00 43.41 -8.35
C VAL A 14 -28.69 42.33 -9.40
N ALA A 15 -27.57 42.45 -10.11
CA ALA A 15 -27.12 41.42 -11.05
C ALA A 15 -26.70 40.11 -10.37
N LEU A 16 -26.17 40.17 -9.14
CA LEU A 16 -25.77 39.00 -8.36
C LEU A 16 -26.97 38.26 -7.73
N CYS A 17 -28.05 38.99 -7.38
CA CYS A 17 -29.28 38.39 -6.86
C CYS A 17 -30.18 37.76 -7.93
N ALA A 18 -30.07 38.18 -9.20
CA ALA A 18 -30.87 37.64 -10.30
C ALA A 18 -30.47 36.21 -10.73
N MET A 19 -29.27 35.73 -10.37
CA MET A 19 -28.80 34.39 -10.73
C MET A 19 -29.26 33.28 -9.77
N ILE A 20 -29.85 33.60 -8.61
CA ILE A 20 -30.25 32.60 -7.59
C ILE A 20 -31.69 32.08 -7.82
N LEU A 21 -32.46 32.67 -8.75
CA LEU A 21 -33.88 32.34 -8.97
C LEU A 21 -34.16 31.35 -10.12
N VAL A 22 -33.15 30.89 -10.86
CA VAL A 22 -33.32 29.92 -11.98
C VAL A 22 -33.01 28.46 -11.58
N ALA A 23 -32.63 28.19 -10.32
CA ALA A 23 -32.34 26.83 -9.85
C ALA A 23 -33.51 26.13 -9.11
N CYS A 24 -34.72 26.70 -9.12
CA CYS A 24 -35.91 26.08 -8.54
C CYS A 24 -37.18 26.36 -9.34
N GLN A 25 -37.29 25.82 -10.57
CA GLN A 25 -38.60 25.43 -11.13
C GLN A 25 -38.49 24.58 -12.40
N GLY A 26 -39.02 23.36 -12.32
CA GLY A 26 -39.33 22.46 -13.45
C GLY A 26 -38.91 21.01 -13.16
N GLY A 27 -39.78 20.04 -12.91
CA GLY A 27 -41.23 20.03 -12.97
C GLY A 27 -41.80 18.73 -12.36
N VAL A 28 -42.98 18.86 -11.78
CA VAL A 28 -43.83 17.78 -11.26
C VAL A 28 -44.36 16.95 -12.42
N SER A 29 -44.31 15.61 -12.31
CA SER A 29 -45.13 14.71 -13.12
C SER A 29 -45.73 13.61 -12.24
N LYS A 30 -47.04 13.78 -12.06
CA LYS A 30 -48.13 12.82 -11.81
C LYS A 30 -47.77 11.35 -11.52
N LYS A 31 -48.28 10.90 -10.36
CA LYS A 31 -48.49 9.49 -9.97
C LYS A 31 -49.78 8.97 -10.62
N THR A 32 -49.75 7.79 -11.24
CA THR A 32 -50.90 6.88 -11.37
C THR A 32 -50.39 5.44 -11.55
N ASP A 33 -51.05 4.51 -10.87
CA ASP A 33 -50.66 3.13 -10.60
C ASP A 33 -50.68 2.16 -11.79
N ALA A 34 -49.84 1.12 -11.64
CA ALA A 34 -49.97 -0.30 -12.02
C ALA A 34 -50.76 -0.70 -13.27
N ASP A 35 -50.06 -1.32 -14.24
CA ASP A 35 -50.38 -2.69 -14.66
C ASP A 35 -49.13 -3.41 -15.22
N ASN A 36 -49.09 -4.72 -14.97
CA ASN A 36 -48.07 -5.69 -15.32
C ASN A 36 -47.88 -5.84 -16.83
N THR A 37 -46.64 -5.89 -17.29
CA THR A 37 -46.27 -6.82 -18.36
C THR A 37 -44.86 -7.34 -18.11
N ALA A 38 -44.80 -8.59 -17.67
CA ALA A 38 -43.58 -9.36 -17.52
C ALA A 38 -42.91 -9.52 -18.89
N ALA A 39 -41.78 -8.84 -19.09
CA ALA A 39 -40.80 -9.21 -20.08
C ALA A 39 -39.73 -10.05 -19.38
N THR A 40 -39.80 -11.36 -19.59
CA THR A 40 -38.76 -12.33 -19.29
C THR A 40 -37.46 -11.94 -20.01
N GLY A 41 -36.62 -11.17 -19.33
CA GLY A 41 -35.20 -11.06 -19.66
C GLY A 41 -34.45 -12.22 -19.03
N SER A 42 -33.84 -13.07 -19.87
CA SER A 42 -32.82 -14.04 -19.46
C SER A 42 -31.76 -13.35 -18.57
N PRO A 43 -31.16 -14.05 -17.59
CA PRO A 43 -30.13 -13.46 -16.75
C PRO A 43 -28.90 -13.21 -17.62
N THR A 44 -28.70 -11.96 -18.02
CA THR A 44 -27.40 -11.50 -18.51
C THR A 44 -26.45 -11.71 -17.34
N LYS A 45 -25.51 -12.66 -17.48
CA LYS A 45 -24.46 -12.92 -16.51
C LYS A 45 -23.71 -11.60 -16.31
N GLU A 46 -24.01 -10.91 -15.22
CA GLU A 46 -23.43 -9.62 -14.88
C GLU A 46 -21.91 -9.80 -14.87
N SER A 47 -21.21 -9.14 -15.79
CA SER A 47 -19.76 -9.18 -15.84
C SER A 47 -19.24 -8.57 -14.55
N LYS A 48 -18.48 -9.35 -13.77
CA LYS A 48 -17.84 -8.84 -12.56
C LYS A 48 -16.95 -7.64 -12.90
N PRO A 49 -16.90 -6.60 -12.03
CA PRO A 49 -16.02 -5.46 -12.25
C PRO A 49 -14.55 -5.88 -12.23
N VAL A 50 -13.72 -5.12 -12.95
CA VAL A 50 -12.26 -5.23 -12.87
C VAL A 50 -11.79 -4.44 -11.65
N LEU A 51 -11.02 -5.07 -10.78
CA LEU A 51 -10.48 -4.46 -9.56
C LEU A 51 -9.08 -3.90 -9.80
N LYS A 52 -8.74 -2.79 -9.14
CA LYS A 52 -7.40 -2.20 -9.16
C LYS A 52 -6.66 -2.50 -7.87
N TYR A 53 -5.52 -3.16 -7.99
CA TYR A 53 -4.63 -3.51 -6.90
C TYR A 53 -3.35 -2.69 -6.96
N LEU A 54 -3.03 -2.00 -5.86
CA LEU A 54 -1.75 -1.33 -5.67
C LEU A 54 -0.88 -2.15 -4.72
N GLY A 55 0.19 -2.73 -5.25
CA GLY A 55 1.18 -3.48 -4.51
C GLY A 55 2.28 -2.62 -3.91
N ARG A 56 2.86 -3.12 -2.82
CA ARG A 56 4.08 -2.59 -2.21
C ARG A 56 5.30 -2.90 -3.09
N ASP A 57 6.28 -1.98 -3.08
CA ASP A 57 7.70 -2.14 -3.44
C ASP A 57 8.03 -3.44 -4.19
N ALA A 58 7.57 -3.55 -5.44
CA ALA A 58 7.78 -4.78 -6.19
C ALA A 58 9.10 -4.69 -6.96
N THR A 59 10.05 -5.55 -6.62
CA THR A 59 11.28 -5.74 -7.42
C THR A 59 11.02 -6.53 -8.72
N PHE A 60 9.79 -7.01 -8.90
CA PHE A 60 9.33 -7.80 -10.03
C PHE A 60 7.94 -7.32 -10.48
N ASP A 61 7.58 -7.60 -11.72
CA ASP A 61 6.26 -7.22 -12.26
C ASP A 61 5.16 -8.07 -11.63
N LEU A 62 4.32 -7.44 -10.79
CA LEU A 62 3.19 -8.09 -10.13
C LEU A 62 2.19 -8.64 -11.14
N ALA A 63 1.97 -7.94 -12.27
CA ALA A 63 1.00 -8.33 -13.28
C ALA A 63 1.39 -9.62 -14.02
N SER A 64 2.68 -9.98 -13.99
CA SER A 64 3.21 -11.22 -14.58
C SER A 64 3.17 -12.44 -13.65
N SER A 65 2.68 -12.27 -12.42
CA SER A 65 2.75 -13.31 -11.39
C SER A 65 1.90 -14.55 -11.75
N PRO A 66 2.44 -15.78 -11.61
CA PRO A 66 1.71 -17.02 -11.93
C PRO A 66 0.51 -17.27 -11.00
N ILE A 67 0.39 -16.53 -9.90
CA ILE A 67 -0.77 -16.59 -8.99
C ILE A 67 -2.02 -15.92 -9.59
N ILE A 68 -1.86 -14.98 -10.54
CA ILE A 68 -2.98 -14.17 -11.05
C ILE A 68 -4.06 -15.02 -11.73
N PRO A 69 -3.72 -15.93 -12.67
CA PRO A 69 -4.72 -16.79 -13.29
C PRO A 69 -5.46 -17.67 -12.28
N ILE A 70 -4.75 -18.12 -11.24
CA ILE A 70 -5.34 -18.93 -10.17
C ILE A 70 -6.34 -18.10 -9.37
N ILE A 71 -5.99 -16.87 -8.99
CA ILE A 71 -6.91 -15.96 -8.29
C ILE A 71 -8.14 -15.66 -9.15
N GLU A 72 -7.96 -15.42 -10.45
CA GLU A 72 -9.07 -15.21 -11.39
C GLU A 72 -9.97 -16.45 -11.49
N GLU A 73 -9.41 -17.66 -11.52
CA GLU A 73 -10.18 -18.91 -11.54
C GLU A 73 -11.03 -19.09 -10.28
N PHE A 74 -10.45 -18.89 -9.10
CA PHE A 74 -11.15 -19.07 -7.82
C PHE A 74 -12.18 -17.97 -7.54
N THR A 75 -11.87 -16.72 -7.87
CA THR A 75 -12.71 -15.57 -7.50
C THR A 75 -13.63 -15.14 -8.63
N GLY A 76 -13.29 -15.43 -9.89
CA GLY A 76 -13.94 -14.93 -11.10
C GLY A 76 -13.78 -13.42 -11.32
N TYR A 77 -12.93 -12.73 -10.53
CA TYR A 77 -12.64 -11.31 -10.68
C TYR A 77 -11.35 -11.12 -11.46
N LYS A 78 -11.36 -10.15 -12.37
CA LYS A 78 -10.16 -9.65 -13.02
C LYS A 78 -9.54 -8.56 -12.16
N VAL A 79 -8.22 -8.59 -12.02
CA VAL A 79 -7.49 -7.62 -11.20
C VAL A 79 -6.36 -7.02 -12.02
N GLU A 80 -6.32 -5.69 -12.08
CA GLU A 80 -5.20 -4.91 -12.63
C GLU A 80 -4.21 -4.62 -11.51
N TYR A 81 -2.95 -5.01 -11.70
CA TYR A 81 -1.90 -4.87 -10.70
C TYR A 81 -0.95 -3.74 -11.08
N GLU A 82 -0.79 -2.77 -10.18
CA GLU A 82 0.26 -1.77 -10.22
C GLU A 82 1.15 -1.91 -8.98
N ALA A 83 2.44 -1.64 -9.09
CA ALA A 83 3.35 -1.62 -7.96
C ALA A 83 3.91 -0.22 -7.70
N LEU A 84 4.11 0.09 -6.43
CA LEU A 84 4.91 1.24 -6.03
C LEU A 84 6.42 0.95 -6.21
N PRO A 85 7.21 1.96 -6.65
CA PRO A 85 8.68 1.89 -6.57
C PRO A 85 9.15 1.64 -5.15
N ALA A 86 10.32 1.01 -4.99
CA ALA A 86 10.87 0.76 -3.66
C ALA A 86 11.36 2.06 -2.98
N GLY A 87 11.22 2.13 -1.66
CA GLY A 87 11.78 3.21 -0.85
C GLY A 87 10.94 4.49 -0.85
N GLU A 88 11.60 5.64 -0.69
CA GLU A 88 10.91 6.93 -0.51
C GLU A 88 10.15 7.40 -1.76
N GLU A 89 10.62 7.00 -2.95
CA GLU A 89 9.92 7.28 -4.20
C GLU A 89 8.52 6.65 -4.23
N GLY A 90 8.39 5.39 -3.77
CA GLY A 90 7.10 4.72 -3.62
C GLY A 90 6.17 5.46 -2.69
N THR A 91 6.69 5.93 -1.57
CA THR A 91 5.93 6.72 -0.59
C THR A 91 5.45 8.05 -1.18
N THR A 92 6.30 8.74 -1.95
CA THR A 92 5.93 9.98 -2.62
C THR A 92 4.86 9.75 -3.69
N LYS A 93 5.02 8.68 -4.50
CA LYS A 93 4.02 8.29 -5.50
C LYS A 93 2.68 7.97 -4.86
N LEU A 94 2.66 7.24 -3.75
CA LEU A 94 1.43 6.96 -3.00
C LEU A 94 0.72 8.25 -2.55
N MET A 95 1.45 9.21 -1.96
CA MET A 95 0.84 10.48 -1.53
C MET A 95 0.30 11.30 -2.71
N MET A 96 0.95 11.22 -3.87
CA MET A 96 0.46 11.85 -5.10
C MET A 96 -0.84 11.18 -5.57
N LEU A 97 -0.91 9.85 -5.56
CA LEU A 97 -2.12 9.09 -5.90
C LEU A 97 -3.29 9.46 -4.98
N ILE A 98 -3.06 9.51 -3.66
CA ILE A 98 -4.06 9.95 -2.68
C ILE A 98 -4.55 11.37 -3.00
N SER A 99 -3.63 12.31 -3.23
CA SER A 99 -3.97 13.71 -3.50
C SER A 99 -4.69 13.91 -4.84
N SER A 100 -4.38 13.07 -5.83
CA SER A 100 -5.03 13.10 -7.15
C SER A 100 -6.47 12.55 -7.14
N GLY A 101 -6.88 11.88 -6.06
CA GLY A 101 -8.16 11.17 -6.00
C GLY A 101 -8.20 9.91 -6.86
N THR A 102 -7.03 9.36 -7.23
CA THR A 102 -6.98 8.08 -7.97
C THR A 102 -7.48 6.96 -7.06
N SER A 103 -8.53 6.28 -7.51
CA SER A 103 -9.15 5.18 -6.74
C SER A 103 -8.46 3.85 -7.02
N TYR A 104 -8.16 3.13 -5.94
CA TYR A 104 -7.76 1.73 -5.94
C TYR A 104 -8.72 0.94 -5.05
N ASP A 105 -8.99 -0.31 -5.42
CA ASP A 105 -9.88 -1.17 -4.64
C ASP A 105 -9.12 -1.88 -3.50
N ILE A 106 -7.86 -2.25 -3.76
CA ILE A 106 -7.01 -2.95 -2.79
C ILE A 106 -5.63 -2.30 -2.78
N ILE A 107 -5.11 -1.99 -1.59
CA ILE A 107 -3.75 -1.49 -1.41
C ILE A 107 -3.01 -2.41 -0.45
N ASN A 108 -1.95 -3.04 -0.92
CA ASN A 108 -0.98 -3.70 -0.06
C ASN A 108 0.03 -2.66 0.41
N SER A 109 -0.08 -2.30 1.68
CA SER A 109 0.68 -1.21 2.30
C SER A 109 1.62 -1.74 3.37
N ASN A 110 2.74 -1.05 3.56
CA ASN A 110 3.56 -1.20 4.75
C ASN A 110 3.01 -0.32 5.90
N THR A 111 3.57 -0.46 7.10
CA THR A 111 3.23 0.33 8.29
C THR A 111 3.19 1.83 8.01
N ASN A 112 4.18 2.39 7.31
CA ASN A 112 4.24 3.83 7.03
C ASN A 112 3.15 4.28 6.05
N HIS A 113 2.92 3.50 5.00
CA HIS A 113 1.87 3.75 4.01
C HIS A 113 0.48 3.67 4.64
N PHE A 114 0.24 2.70 5.52
CA PHE A 114 -1.03 2.55 6.22
C PHE A 114 -1.36 3.78 7.08
N ASP A 115 -0.42 4.27 7.88
CA ASP A 115 -0.65 5.43 8.75
C ASP A 115 -0.97 6.69 7.94
N ARG A 116 -0.30 6.87 6.79
CA ARG A 116 -0.56 7.96 5.85
C ARG A 116 -1.95 7.86 5.22
N LEU A 117 -2.34 6.66 4.77
CA LEU A 117 -3.66 6.40 4.19
C LEU A 117 -4.79 6.63 5.22
N LEU A 118 -4.56 6.20 6.46
CA LEU A 118 -5.50 6.39 7.57
C LEU A 118 -5.64 7.87 7.92
N ALA A 119 -4.53 8.62 8.04
CA ALA A 119 -4.54 10.05 8.29
C ALA A 119 -5.24 10.84 7.18
N ALA A 120 -5.08 10.41 5.92
CA ALA A 120 -5.77 10.98 4.77
C ALA A 120 -7.25 10.58 4.67
N LYS A 121 -7.75 9.70 5.56
CA LYS A 121 -9.10 9.13 5.53
C LYS A 121 -9.41 8.44 4.19
N ALA A 122 -8.40 7.83 3.59
CA ALA A 122 -8.47 7.16 2.29
C ALA A 122 -8.84 5.67 2.38
N LEU A 123 -9.10 5.16 3.59
CA LEU A 123 -9.41 3.75 3.85
C LEU A 123 -10.87 3.57 4.27
N LEU A 124 -11.48 2.50 3.77
CA LEU A 124 -12.81 2.06 4.20
C LEU A 124 -12.68 1.13 5.42
N PRO A 125 -13.54 1.25 6.45
CA PRO A 125 -13.59 0.27 7.53
C PRO A 125 -14.05 -1.09 6.98
N VAL A 126 -13.37 -2.16 7.39
CA VAL A 126 -13.55 -3.52 6.85
C VAL A 126 -14.23 -4.48 7.84
N ASP A 127 -14.68 -4.00 9.00
CA ASP A 127 -15.24 -4.83 10.07
C ASP A 127 -16.39 -5.74 9.59
N ASP A 128 -17.30 -5.22 8.77
CA ASP A 128 -18.43 -5.98 8.26
C ASP A 128 -18.03 -6.99 7.17
N MET A 129 -16.96 -6.70 6.43
CA MET A 129 -16.39 -7.64 5.45
C MET A 129 -15.69 -8.80 6.17
N ILE A 130 -14.96 -8.52 7.25
CA ILE A 130 -14.23 -9.51 8.04
C ILE A 130 -15.17 -10.53 8.68
N LYS A 131 -16.33 -10.10 9.20
CA LYS A 131 -17.35 -10.99 9.79
C LYS A 131 -17.83 -12.06 8.80
N ASN A 132 -17.83 -11.76 7.52
CA ASN A 132 -18.26 -12.66 6.44
C ASN A 132 -17.09 -13.46 5.81
N ALA A 133 -15.88 -13.35 6.35
CA ALA A 133 -14.67 -14.00 5.83
C ALA A 133 -14.20 -15.14 6.76
N PRO A 134 -14.87 -16.32 6.75
CA PRO A 134 -14.56 -17.40 7.69
C PRO A 134 -13.14 -17.96 7.52
N ASN A 135 -12.60 -17.96 6.29
CA ASN A 135 -11.23 -18.40 6.04
C ASN A 135 -10.21 -17.43 6.62
N LEU A 136 -10.48 -16.12 6.58
CA LEU A 136 -9.64 -15.12 7.22
C LEU A 136 -9.67 -15.28 8.74
N LEU A 137 -10.86 -15.44 9.32
CA LEU A 137 -11.03 -15.58 10.77
C LEU A 137 -10.42 -16.87 11.34
N LYS A 138 -10.30 -17.92 10.54
CA LYS A 138 -9.55 -19.13 10.91
C LYS A 138 -8.03 -18.86 11.02
N CYS A 139 -7.51 -17.98 10.16
CA CYS A 139 -6.09 -17.62 10.17
C CYS A 139 -5.76 -16.54 11.20
N VAL A 140 -6.65 -15.55 11.33
CA VAL A 140 -6.50 -14.41 12.25
C VAL A 140 -7.78 -14.25 13.07
N PRO A 141 -7.90 -14.97 14.20
CA PRO A 141 -9.02 -14.79 15.13
C PRO A 141 -9.18 -13.33 15.56
N LEU A 142 -10.41 -12.87 15.81
CA LEU A 142 -10.71 -11.46 16.14
C LEU A 142 -10.06 -10.96 17.44
N ASP A 143 -9.72 -11.88 18.35
CA ASP A 143 -9.00 -11.64 19.60
C ASP A 143 -7.47 -11.59 19.42
N SER A 144 -6.96 -11.84 18.22
CA SER A 144 -5.53 -11.71 17.91
C SER A 144 -5.03 -10.26 18.07
N THR A 145 -3.84 -10.13 18.67
CA THR A 145 -3.15 -8.84 18.79
C THR A 145 -2.75 -8.24 17.44
N SER A 146 -2.71 -9.04 16.37
CA SER A 146 -2.42 -8.57 15.01
C SER A 146 -3.41 -7.51 14.52
N TRP A 147 -4.66 -7.54 15.01
CA TRP A 147 -5.67 -6.55 14.66
C TRP A 147 -5.40 -5.16 15.25
N LEU A 148 -4.61 -5.06 16.32
CA LEU A 148 -4.27 -3.77 16.96
C LEU A 148 -3.58 -2.82 15.98
N ARG A 149 -2.78 -3.37 15.04
CA ARG A 149 -2.03 -2.54 14.09
C ARG A 149 -2.91 -1.86 13.05
N VAL A 150 -4.03 -2.48 12.70
CA VAL A 150 -4.94 -2.01 11.63
C VAL A 150 -6.21 -1.34 12.17
N LYS A 151 -6.34 -1.25 13.50
CA LYS A 151 -7.42 -0.51 14.15
C LYS A 151 -7.06 0.96 14.32
N ALA A 152 -8.02 1.84 14.05
CA ALA A 152 -7.87 3.26 14.33
C ALA A 152 -8.39 3.61 15.73
N GLU A 153 -8.27 4.89 16.12
CA GLU A 153 -8.73 5.40 17.41
C GLU A 153 -10.24 5.25 17.63
N ASP A 154 -11.03 5.15 16.56
CA ASP A 154 -12.48 4.89 16.60
C ASP A 154 -12.82 3.41 16.89
N GLY A 155 -11.82 2.55 17.04
CA GLY A 155 -11.95 1.12 17.32
C GLY A 155 -12.25 0.24 16.11
N LYS A 156 -12.44 0.82 14.91
CA LYS A 156 -12.71 0.09 13.67
C LYS A 156 -11.43 -0.38 13.00
N ALA A 157 -11.50 -1.50 12.29
CA ALA A 157 -10.40 -2.00 11.49
C ALA A 157 -10.44 -1.40 10.08
N TYR A 158 -9.33 -0.83 9.63
CA TYR A 158 -9.18 -0.21 8.30
C TYR A 158 -8.26 -1.02 7.36
N GLY A 159 -7.95 -2.26 7.74
CA GLY A 159 -7.12 -3.15 6.94
C GLY A 159 -7.17 -4.58 7.45
N ILE A 160 -6.59 -5.49 6.66
CA ILE A 160 -6.41 -6.89 7.02
C ILE A 160 -4.92 -7.09 7.39
N PRO A 161 -4.59 -7.54 8.61
CA PRO A 161 -3.20 -7.73 8.99
C PRO A 161 -2.60 -8.89 8.22
N GLN A 162 -1.40 -8.69 7.69
CA GLN A 162 -0.61 -9.76 7.10
C GLN A 162 0.15 -10.48 8.22
N LEU A 163 -0.12 -11.77 8.41
CA LEU A 163 0.65 -12.59 9.33
C LEU A 163 1.93 -13.08 8.67
N HIS A 164 3.01 -13.07 9.43
CA HIS A 164 4.20 -13.83 9.07
C HIS A 164 4.02 -15.28 9.51
N PRO A 165 4.34 -16.27 8.66
CA PRO A 165 4.13 -17.69 8.96
C PRO A 165 5.05 -18.21 10.08
N VAL A 166 6.03 -17.42 10.51
CA VAL A 166 7.01 -17.76 11.55
C VAL A 166 7.31 -16.52 12.39
N ASP A 167 7.55 -16.75 13.69
CA ASP A 167 8.16 -15.74 14.58
C ASP A 167 9.58 -15.48 14.10
N ARG A 168 9.70 -14.53 13.16
CA ARG A 168 10.99 -14.16 12.59
C ARG A 168 11.57 -13.05 13.45
N PRO A 169 12.81 -13.19 13.96
CA PRO A 169 13.50 -12.05 14.53
C PRO A 169 13.59 -10.94 13.45
N VAL A 170 12.97 -9.80 13.74
CA VAL A 170 12.75 -8.71 12.77
C VAL A 170 14.07 -8.04 12.38
N ASN A 171 15.06 -8.08 13.28
CA ASN A 171 16.40 -7.58 13.05
C ASN A 171 17.42 -8.62 13.54
N THR A 172 18.12 -9.26 12.60
CA THR A 172 19.22 -10.18 12.89
C THR A 172 20.49 -9.70 12.24
N ILE A 173 21.60 -9.85 12.94
CA ILE A 173 22.93 -9.73 12.33
C ILE A 173 23.28 -11.10 11.74
N ALA A 174 23.55 -11.14 10.45
CA ALA A 174 24.09 -12.33 9.79
C ALA A 174 25.62 -12.19 9.71
N VAL A 175 26.35 -13.23 10.11
CA VAL A 175 27.82 -13.22 10.11
C VAL A 175 28.35 -14.32 9.19
N ARG A 176 29.47 -14.02 8.51
CA ARG A 176 30.23 -15.00 7.72
C ARG A 176 31.04 -15.91 8.65
N GLN A 177 30.45 -17.04 9.02
CA GLN A 177 31.06 -18.02 9.94
C GLN A 177 32.43 -18.52 9.46
N ASP A 178 32.60 -18.67 8.15
CA ASP A 178 33.86 -19.09 7.55
C ASP A 178 34.98 -18.06 7.75
N ILE A 179 34.68 -16.76 7.73
CA ILE A 179 35.66 -15.70 8.01
C ILE A 179 36.04 -15.68 9.49
N LEU A 180 35.08 -15.88 10.39
CA LEU A 180 35.37 -16.01 11.82
C LEU A 180 36.32 -17.20 12.07
N ASN A 181 36.05 -18.35 11.46
CA ASN A 181 36.86 -19.55 11.60
C ASN A 181 38.26 -19.36 10.99
N GLU A 182 38.38 -18.73 9.81
CA GLU A 182 39.67 -18.44 9.16
C GLU A 182 40.57 -17.55 10.03
N LEU A 183 39.98 -16.57 10.71
CA LEU A 183 40.69 -15.61 11.56
C LEU A 183 40.81 -16.06 13.02
N GLY A 184 40.23 -17.20 13.40
CA GLY A 184 40.23 -17.71 14.77
C GLY A 184 39.42 -16.84 15.75
N ILE A 185 38.40 -16.13 15.25
CA ILE A 185 37.53 -15.26 16.04
C ILE A 185 36.34 -16.09 16.54
N ASN A 186 36.07 -16.04 17.85
CA ASN A 186 34.88 -16.68 18.42
C ASN A 186 33.60 -15.90 18.04
N MET A 187 32.44 -16.57 18.08
CA MET A 187 31.16 -15.88 17.87
C MET A 187 30.99 -14.80 18.95
N PRO A 188 30.79 -13.52 18.59
CA PRO A 188 30.61 -12.46 19.58
C PRO A 188 29.21 -12.51 20.19
N ASP A 189 29.13 -12.44 21.52
CA ASP A 189 27.88 -12.43 22.29
C ASP A 189 27.55 -11.03 22.83
N THR A 190 28.52 -10.11 22.83
CA THR A 190 28.36 -8.72 23.32
C THR A 190 28.67 -7.68 22.24
N PRO A 191 28.13 -6.45 22.35
CA PRO A 191 28.45 -5.36 21.42
C PRO A 191 29.95 -5.05 21.34
N GLU A 192 30.66 -5.15 22.46
CA GLU A 192 32.10 -4.92 22.55
C GLU A 192 32.88 -6.00 21.79
N GLU A 193 32.56 -7.28 22.01
CA GLU A 193 33.15 -8.39 21.26
C GLU A 193 32.85 -8.30 19.76
N PHE A 194 31.63 -7.86 19.41
CA PHE A 194 31.26 -7.64 18.03
C PHE A 194 32.12 -6.55 17.40
N TYR A 195 32.33 -5.42 18.09
CA TYR A 195 33.22 -4.35 17.61
C TYR A 195 34.66 -4.83 17.41
N ASP A 196 35.21 -5.58 18.37
CA ASP A 196 36.58 -6.10 18.28
C ASP A 196 36.73 -7.13 17.15
N ALA A 197 35.71 -7.96 16.92
CA ALA A 197 35.66 -8.87 15.77
C ALA A 197 35.68 -8.10 14.45
N LEU A 198 34.86 -7.05 14.31
CA LEU A 198 34.83 -6.20 13.11
C LEU A 198 36.17 -5.50 12.85
N LYS A 199 36.81 -5.00 13.91
CA LYS A 199 38.13 -4.36 13.83
C LYS A 199 39.19 -5.36 13.35
N THR A 200 39.19 -6.57 13.91
CA THR A 200 40.10 -7.64 13.50
C THR A 200 39.90 -8.01 12.03
N ILE A 201 38.65 -8.10 11.58
CA ILE A 201 38.32 -8.36 10.17
C ILE A 201 38.86 -7.24 9.27
N GLN A 202 38.69 -5.97 9.63
CA GLN A 202 39.22 -4.83 8.86
C GLN A 202 40.75 -4.85 8.76
N GLU A 203 41.44 -5.22 9.84
CA GLU A 203 42.91 -5.28 9.88
C GLU A 203 43.47 -6.45 9.06
N LYS A 204 42.78 -7.59 9.06
CA LYS A 204 43.23 -8.83 8.39
C LYS A 204 42.75 -8.97 6.95
N LYS A 205 41.63 -8.34 6.60
CA LYS A 205 41.00 -8.34 5.28
C LYS A 205 40.59 -6.90 4.90
N PRO A 206 41.55 -6.01 4.61
CA PRO A 206 41.28 -4.59 4.37
C PRO A 206 40.38 -4.31 3.16
N GLU A 207 40.31 -5.25 2.21
CA GLU A 207 39.41 -5.21 1.06
C GLU A 207 37.95 -5.59 1.37
N MET A 208 37.68 -6.12 2.57
CA MET A 208 36.34 -6.52 3.00
C MET A 208 35.69 -5.42 3.82
N ILE A 209 34.41 -5.16 3.57
CA ILE A 209 33.57 -4.34 4.45
C ILE A 209 33.17 -5.21 5.66
N PRO A 210 33.65 -4.92 6.88
CA PRO A 210 33.41 -5.79 8.05
C PRO A 210 31.93 -5.83 8.46
N TYR A 211 31.24 -4.71 8.32
CA TYR A 211 29.83 -4.58 8.67
C TYR A 211 29.09 -3.71 7.67
N SER A 212 27.93 -4.18 7.24
CA SER A 212 27.07 -3.54 6.27
C SER A 212 25.62 -3.66 6.71
N THR A 213 24.87 -2.56 6.66
CA THR A 213 23.42 -2.56 6.89
C THR A 213 22.68 -2.68 5.56
N GLY A 214 21.41 -3.09 5.62
CA GLY A 214 20.62 -3.70 4.53
C GLY A 214 20.45 -2.97 3.20
N THR A 215 21.10 -1.82 2.98
CA THR A 215 21.21 -1.22 1.64
C THR A 215 22.44 -1.70 0.88
N ASP A 216 23.51 -2.12 1.56
CA ASP A 216 24.78 -2.51 0.90
C ASP A 216 25.04 -4.02 0.91
N PHE A 217 24.37 -4.78 1.79
CA PHE A 217 24.62 -6.21 2.01
C PHE A 217 24.33 -7.09 0.78
N LEU A 218 23.28 -6.75 0.01
CA LEU A 218 22.88 -7.52 -1.18
C LEU A 218 23.41 -6.95 -2.49
N PHE A 219 23.67 -5.64 -2.59
CA PHE A 219 24.02 -5.02 -3.86
C PHE A 219 25.52 -4.86 -4.09
N SER A 220 26.33 -4.63 -3.05
CA SER A 220 27.79 -4.53 -3.22
C SER A 220 28.41 -5.89 -3.57
N SER A 221 28.06 -6.92 -2.80
CA SER A 221 28.57 -8.28 -2.98
C SER A 221 28.16 -8.90 -4.32
N THR A 222 26.96 -8.57 -4.81
CA THR A 222 26.46 -9.09 -6.10
C THR A 222 26.98 -8.26 -7.27
N ARG A 223 27.03 -6.93 -7.17
CA ARG A 223 27.51 -6.06 -8.26
C ARG A 223 29.00 -6.26 -8.53
N GLU A 224 29.83 -6.34 -7.50
CA GLU A 224 31.26 -6.58 -7.68
C GLU A 224 31.57 -8.01 -8.14
N ARG A 225 30.78 -9.01 -7.69
CA ARG A 225 30.92 -10.38 -8.20
C ARG A 225 30.49 -10.48 -9.66
N VAL A 226 29.41 -9.82 -10.05
CA VAL A 226 28.95 -9.77 -11.44
C VAL A 226 29.95 -9.02 -12.31
N GLN A 227 30.49 -7.89 -11.85
CA GLN A 227 31.51 -7.13 -12.58
C GLN A 227 32.82 -7.93 -12.71
N ARG A 228 33.26 -8.65 -11.67
CA ARG A 228 34.41 -9.57 -11.76
C ARG A 228 34.16 -10.76 -12.69
N LEU A 229 32.97 -11.35 -12.63
CA LEU A 229 32.58 -12.45 -13.54
C LEU A 229 32.45 -11.99 -14.99
N GLN A 230 32.14 -10.71 -15.21
CA GLN A 230 32.06 -10.08 -16.54
C GLN A 230 33.39 -9.44 -16.99
N GLY A 231 34.46 -9.53 -16.18
CA GLY A 231 35.77 -8.95 -16.50
C GLY A 231 35.79 -7.43 -16.59
N LEU A 232 34.85 -6.75 -15.93
CA LEU A 232 34.68 -5.30 -15.96
C LEU A 232 35.42 -4.56 -14.83
N VAL A 233 35.89 -5.29 -13.81
CA VAL A 233 36.82 -4.84 -12.76
C VAL A 233 37.66 -6.03 -12.30
#